data_AF-A0A931ZWD3-F1
#
_entry.id   AF-A0A931ZWD3-F1
#
_cell.length_a   1.000
_cell.length_b   1.000
_cell.length_c   1.000
_cell.angle_alpha   90.00
_cell.angle_beta   90.00
_cell.angle_gamma   90.00
#
_symmetry.space_group_name_H-M   'P 1'
#
loop_
_entity.id
_entity.type
_entity.pdbx_description
1 polymer ?
#
loop_
_entity_poly.entity_id
_entity_poly.type
_entity_poly.pdbx_seq_one_letter_code
_entity_poly.pdbx_strand_id
1 'polypeptide(L)'
;MEDILAIVLIFGGGSAFLLAISPVGRAIADRIRSGGRVANQESVERLHQTQQAMLEDLEAVRQELGEVQERLDFTERLLAQHREAGRLPAAEGATKPPARGS
;
A
#
# COMPACT_ATOMS: atom_id res chain seq x y z
N MET A 1 10.59 -46.03 -34.05
CA MET A 1 10.11 -44.90 -33.23
C MET A 1 8.73 -44.44 -33.69
N GLU A 2 8.51 -44.36 -35.00
CA GLU A 2 7.23 -43.97 -35.61
C GLU A 2 6.05 -44.87 -35.18
N ASP A 3 6.24 -46.18 -35.13
CA ASP A 3 5.17 -47.13 -34.73
C ASP A 3 4.73 -46.96 -33.27
N ILE A 4 5.66 -46.65 -32.37
CA ILE A 4 5.35 -46.40 -30.95
C ILE A 4 4.51 -45.11 -30.84
N LEU A 5 4.85 -44.10 -31.63
CA LEU A 5 4.13 -42.84 -31.66
C LEU A 5 2.72 -43.03 -32.24
N ALA A 6 2.57 -43.85 -33.28
CA ALA A 6 1.27 -44.22 -33.83
C ALA A 6 0.41 -44.99 -32.80
N ILE A 7 0.99 -45.93 -32.07
CA ILE A 7 0.28 -46.68 -31.02
C ILE A 7 -0.14 -45.75 -29.87
N VAL A 8 0.75 -44.87 -29.40
CA VAL A 8 0.42 -43.89 -28.34
C VAL A 8 -0.64 -42.89 -28.82
N LEU A 9 -0.60 -42.47 -30.09
CA LEU A 9 -1.60 -41.56 -30.65
C LEU A 9 -2.98 -42.23 -30.76
N ILE A 10 -3.05 -43.47 -31.22
CA ILE A 10 -4.31 -44.21 -31.41
C ILE A 10 -4.90 -44.63 -30.06
N PHE A 11 -4.12 -45.31 -29.22
CA PHE A 11 -4.59 -45.80 -27.93
C PHE A 11 -4.65 -44.71 -26.87
N GLY A 12 -3.67 -43.82 -26.81
CA GLY A 12 -3.68 -42.68 -25.90
C GLY A 12 -4.68 -41.62 -26.31
N GLY A 13 -4.72 -41.24 -27.59
CA GLY A 13 -5.67 -40.26 -28.12
C GLY A 13 -7.12 -40.77 -28.11
N GLY A 14 -7.35 -42.02 -28.53
CA GLY A 14 -8.68 -42.63 -28.48
C GLY A 14 -9.23 -42.82 -27.07
N SER A 15 -8.38 -43.24 -26.12
CA SER A 15 -8.78 -43.38 -24.72
C SER A 15 -9.00 -42.01 -24.05
N ALA A 16 -8.19 -41.00 -24.37
CA ALA A 16 -8.42 -39.63 -23.89
C ALA A 16 -9.73 -39.05 -24.44
N PHE A 17 -10.07 -39.34 -25.70
CA PHE A 17 -11.33 -38.92 -26.32
C PHE A 17 -12.55 -39.59 -25.66
N LEU A 18 -12.49 -40.90 -25.41
CA LEU A 18 -13.54 -41.62 -24.68
C LEU A 18 -13.68 -41.13 -23.24
N LEU A 19 -12.56 -40.87 -22.55
CA LEU A 19 -12.60 -40.29 -21.21
C LEU A 19 -13.24 -38.90 -21.22
N ALA A 20 -12.91 -38.04 -22.20
CA ALA A 20 -13.47 -36.69 -22.31
C ALA A 20 -14.99 -36.67 -22.53
N ILE A 21 -15.55 -37.66 -23.24
CA ILE A 21 -17.01 -37.81 -23.43
C ILE A 21 -17.66 -38.53 -22.23
N SER A 22 -16.89 -39.31 -21.48
CA SER A 22 -17.40 -40.04 -20.32
C SER A 22 -17.72 -39.13 -19.12
N PRO A 23 -18.67 -39.53 -18.26
CA PRO A 23 -18.92 -38.86 -16.98
C PRO A 23 -17.69 -38.79 -16.07
N VAL A 24 -16.79 -39.77 -16.19
CA VAL A 24 -15.57 -39.87 -15.38
C VAL A 24 -14.57 -38.78 -15.76
N GLY A 25 -14.31 -38.56 -17.06
CA GLY A 25 -13.42 -37.48 -17.49
C GLY A 25 -13.99 -36.10 -17.20
N ARG A 26 -15.32 -35.94 -17.26
CA ARG A 26 -15.98 -34.70 -16.81
C ARG A 26 -15.79 -34.45 -15.32
N ALA A 27 -15.95 -35.48 -14.48
CA ALA A 27 -15.70 -35.38 -13.04
C ALA A 27 -14.23 -35.05 -12.71
N ILE A 28 -13.27 -35.61 -13.45
CA ILE A 28 -11.84 -35.29 -13.30
C ILE A 28 -11.55 -33.86 -13.75
N ALA A 29 -12.11 -33.41 -14.88
CA ALA A 29 -11.98 -32.04 -15.35
C ALA A 29 -12.59 -31.04 -14.36
N ASP A 30 -13.75 -31.35 -13.79
CA ASP A 30 -14.41 -30.55 -12.77
C ASP A 30 -13.61 -30.55 -11.46
N ARG A 31 -12.96 -31.65 -11.08
CA ARG A 31 -12.03 -31.71 -9.93
C ARG A 31 -10.81 -30.81 -10.12
N ILE A 32 -10.20 -30.84 -11.30
CA ILE A 32 -9.03 -29.99 -11.62
C ILE A 32 -9.46 -28.51 -11.68
N ARG A 33 -10.59 -28.22 -12.32
CA ARG A 33 -11.14 -26.86 -12.43
C ARG A 33 -11.57 -26.31 -11.06
N SER A 34 -12.20 -27.12 -10.22
CA SER A 34 -12.61 -26.72 -8.86
C SER A 34 -11.40 -26.54 -7.94
N GLY A 35 -10.42 -27.44 -7.98
CA GLY A 35 -9.18 -27.30 -7.23
C GLY A 35 -8.42 -26.03 -7.57
N GLY A 36 -8.30 -25.70 -8.86
CA GLY A 36 -7.69 -24.44 -9.31
C GLY A 36 -8.50 -23.19 -8.91
N ARG A 37 -9.84 -23.27 -8.94
CA ARG A 37 -10.71 -22.16 -8.51
C ARG A 37 -10.62 -21.87 -7.02
N VAL A 38 -10.60 -22.91 -6.17
CA VAL A 38 -10.48 -22.76 -4.71
C VAL A 38 -9.12 -22.16 -4.35
N ALA A 39 -8.02 -22.68 -4.93
CA ALA A 39 -6.69 -22.13 -4.70
C ALA A 39 -6.57 -20.67 -5.18
N ASN A 40 -7.18 -20.33 -6.32
CA ASN A 40 -7.20 -18.96 -6.83
C ASN A 40 -8.04 -18.02 -5.94
N GLN A 41 -9.21 -18.47 -5.46
CA GLN A 41 -10.06 -17.67 -4.59
C GLN A 41 -9.38 -17.38 -3.25
N GLU A 42 -8.73 -18.37 -2.65
CA GLU A 42 -7.96 -18.19 -1.42
C GLU A 42 -6.77 -17.23 -1.63
N SER A 43 -6.11 -17.31 -2.79
CA SER A 43 -5.01 -16.40 -3.14
C SER A 43 -5.48 -14.95 -3.30
N VAL A 44 -6.65 -14.75 -3.93
CA VAL A 44 -7.28 -13.43 -4.06
C VAL A 44 -7.69 -12.89 -2.69
N GLU A 45 -8.29 -13.72 -1.83
CA GLU A 45 -8.70 -13.31 -0.48
C GLU A 45 -7.51 -12.88 0.37
N ARG A 46 -6.40 -13.64 0.36
CA ARG A 46 -5.16 -13.25 1.05
C ARG A 46 -4.57 -11.95 0.50
N LEU A 47 -4.63 -11.74 -0.82
CA LEU A 47 -4.17 -10.50 -1.44
C LEU A 47 -5.03 -9.30 -1.01
N HIS A 48 -6.35 -9.48 -0.93
CA HIS A 48 -7.27 -8.46 -0.42
C HIS A 48 -7.00 -8.14 1.06
N GLN A 49 -6.83 -9.15 1.89
CA GLN A 49 -6.50 -8.97 3.32
C GLN A 49 -5.18 -8.22 3.50
N THR A 50 -4.17 -8.54 2.67
CA THR A 50 -2.85 -7.89 2.71
C THR A 50 -2.97 -6.43 2.29
N GLN A 51 -3.73 -6.13 1.24
CA GLN A 51 -3.99 -4.76 0.83
C GLN A 51 -4.73 -3.96 1.90
N GLN A 52 -5.72 -4.55 2.58
CA GLN A 52 -6.44 -3.89 3.66
C GLN A 52 -5.52 -3.56 4.83
N ALA A 53 -4.69 -4.51 5.28
CA ALA A 53 -3.71 -4.27 6.34
C ALA A 53 -2.73 -3.14 5.98
N MET A 54 -2.25 -3.10 4.74
CA MET A 54 -1.37 -2.00 4.28
C MET A 54 -2.06 -0.64 4.28
N LEU A 55 -3.35 -0.59 3.91
CA LEU A 55 -4.11 0.66 3.92
C LEU A 55 -4.36 1.15 5.36
N GLU A 56 -4.64 0.24 6.28
CA GLU A 56 -4.78 0.54 7.71
C GLU A 56 -3.46 1.10 8.29
N ASP A 57 -2.33 0.47 7.99
CA ASP A 57 -1.01 0.93 8.42
C ASP A 57 -0.70 2.34 7.86
N LEU A 58 -1.03 2.59 6.60
CA LEU A 58 -0.83 3.91 5.98
C LEU A 58 -1.69 5.00 6.61
N GLU A 59 -2.94 4.69 6.95
CA GLU A 59 -3.82 5.65 7.63
C GLU A 59 -3.32 5.95 9.05
N ALA A 60 -2.82 4.93 9.77
CA ALA A 60 -2.21 5.11 11.08
C ALA A 60 -0.98 6.03 11.02
N VAL A 61 -0.07 5.79 10.06
CA VAL A 61 1.11 6.66 9.85
C VAL A 61 0.68 8.09 9.47
N ARG A 62 -0.35 8.24 8.63
CA ARG A 62 -0.86 9.56 8.25
C ARG A 62 -1.40 10.32 9.45
N GLN A 63 -2.07 9.64 10.37
CA GLN A 63 -2.57 10.23 11.60
C GLN A 63 -1.42 10.68 12.52
N GLU A 64 -0.40 9.84 12.70
CA GLU A 64 0.81 10.19 13.47
C GLU A 64 1.54 11.40 12.86
N LEU A 65 1.67 11.44 11.52
CA LEU A 65 2.25 12.59 10.82
C LEU A 65 1.44 13.88 11.05
N GLY A 66 0.12 13.79 11.12
CA GLY A 66 -0.75 14.92 11.45
C GLY A 66 -0.45 15.47 12.85
N GLU A 67 -0.38 14.60 13.86
CA GLU A 67 -0.05 15.01 15.24
C GLU A 67 1.36 15.61 15.33
N VAL A 68 2.34 15.02 14.65
CA VAL A 68 3.70 15.57 14.58
C VAL A 68 3.71 16.94 13.93
N GLN A 69 2.95 17.14 12.86
CA GLN A 69 2.83 18.43 12.19
C GLN A 69 2.24 19.50 13.12
N GLU A 70 1.18 19.19 13.87
CA GLU A 70 0.61 20.13 14.85
C GLU A 70 1.61 20.53 15.94
N ARG A 71 2.40 19.57 16.44
CA ARG A 71 3.44 19.81 17.45
C ARG A 71 4.58 20.66 16.89
N LEU A 72 4.95 20.45 15.63
CA LEU A 72 5.95 21.26 14.93
C LEU A 72 5.44 22.69 14.73
N ASP A 73 4.23 22.87 14.24
CA ASP A 73 3.60 24.18 14.04
C ASP A 73 3.50 24.96 15.37
N PHE A 74 3.16 24.27 16.46
CA PHE A 74 3.15 24.87 17.80
C PHE A 74 4.55 25.34 18.23
N THR A 75 5.56 24.50 18.00
CA THR A 75 6.95 24.82 18.33
C THR A 75 7.44 26.03 17.51
N GLU A 76 7.08 26.10 16.23
CA GLU A 76 7.41 27.24 15.37
C GLU A 76 6.80 28.54 15.91
N ARG A 77 5.52 28.51 16.29
CA ARG A 77 4.84 29.69 16.88
C ARG A 77 5.49 30.11 18.20
N LEU A 78 5.87 29.17 19.06
CA LEU A 78 6.57 29.48 20.32
C LEU A 78 7.96 30.08 20.07
N LEU A 79 8.72 29.53 19.12
CA LEU A 79 10.03 30.07 18.75
C LEU A 79 9.93 31.48 18.17
N ALA A 80 8.91 31.75 17.33
CA ALA A 80 8.64 33.08 16.80
C ALA A 80 8.32 34.09 17.92
N GLN A 81 7.48 33.72 18.88
CA GLN A 81 7.17 34.56 20.05
C GLN A 81 8.41 34.83 20.92
N HIS A 82 9.24 33.81 21.16
CA HIS A 82 10.47 33.97 21.94
C HIS A 82 11.47 34.91 21.25
N ARG A 83 11.59 34.84 19.91
CA ARG A 83 12.44 35.76 19.14
C ARG A 83 11.98 37.21 19.25
N GLU A 84 10.66 37.45 19.23
CA GLU A 84 10.11 38.80 19.38
C GLU A 84 10.28 39.34 20.80
N ALA A 85 10.09 38.52 21.83
CA ALA A 85 10.34 38.90 23.22
C ALA A 85 11.82 39.26 23.50
N GLY A 86 12.76 38.64 22.77
CA GLY A 86 14.18 38.98 22.80
C GLY A 86 14.54 40.28 22.08
N ARG A 87 13.68 40.78 21.18
CA ARG A 87 13.79 42.12 20.58
C ARG A 87 13.14 43.14 21.52
N LEU A 88 13.83 43.47 22.61
CA LEU A 88 13.52 44.71 23.34
C LEU A 88 13.58 45.90 22.35
N PRO A 89 12.66 46.88 22.44
CA PRO A 89 12.64 48.02 21.51
C PRO A 89 13.97 48.77 21.61
N ALA A 90 14.79 48.64 20.56
CA ALA A 90 16.03 49.38 20.45
C ALA A 90 15.70 50.86 20.24
N ALA A 91 15.86 51.64 21.31
CA ALA A 91 16.18 53.07 21.26
C ALA A 91 15.14 54.02 20.62
N GLU A 92 13.85 53.88 20.92
CA GLU A 92 12.88 54.99 20.71
C GLU A 92 12.79 55.93 21.94
N GLY A 93 13.91 56.05 22.66
CA GLY A 93 14.12 56.94 23.79
C GLY A 93 15.41 57.75 23.68
N ALA A 94 16.01 57.85 22.48
CA ALA A 94 17.10 58.77 22.23
C ALA A 94 16.55 60.21 22.21
N THR A 95 16.33 60.74 23.41
CA THR A 95 16.11 62.16 23.69
C THR A 95 17.11 62.98 22.89
N LYS A 96 16.59 63.66 21.86
CA LYS A 96 17.29 64.72 21.12
C LYS A 96 17.86 65.72 22.16
N PRO A 97 19.18 65.92 22.24
CA PRO A 97 19.73 66.88 23.20
C PRO A 97 19.27 68.30 22.82
N PRO A 98 18.92 69.15 23.81
CA PRO A 98 18.48 70.50 23.54
C PRO A 98 19.61 71.28 22.87
N ALA A 99 19.30 71.93 21.74
CA ALA A 99 20.20 72.87 21.09
C ALA A 99 20.51 74.00 22.07
N ARG A 100 21.74 74.02 22.61
CA ARG A 100 22.28 75.19 23.31
C ARG A 100 22.47 76.29 22.28
N GLY A 101 21.59 77.28 22.31
CA GLY A 101 21.80 78.55 21.62
C GLY A 101 22.84 79.38 22.37
N SER A 102 23.77 79.96 21.59
CA SER A 102 24.40 81.28 21.68
C SER A 102 25.75 81.23 20.98
#